data_AF-A0A4Y2JJT5-F1
#
_entry.id   AF-A0A4Y2JJT5-F1
#
_cell.length_a   1.000
_cell.length_b   1.000
_cell.length_c   1.000
_cell.angle_alpha   90.00
_cell.angle_beta   90.00
_cell.angle_gamma   90.00
#
_symmetry.space_group_name_H-M   'P 1'
#
loop_
_entity.id
_entity.type
_entity.pdbx_description
1 polymer ?
#
loop_
_entity_poly.entity_id
_entity_poly.type
_entity_poly.pdbx_seq_one_letter_code
_entity_poly.pdbx_strand_id
1 'polypeptide(L)'
;MHGGRCIGHNSCLCPKEYRGSRCEYPLSNCEGHDRFASVGYKCMMTDKETVCNVSCSSTGMALQPPEPITYICSLDGTWHPDLKPICVSDLLEFQNHFIAALTQMPKEEDR
;
A
#
# COMPACT_ATOMS: atom_id res chain seq x y z
N MET A 1 2.14 -8.47 28.89
CA MET A 1 2.56 -8.43 27.47
C MET A 1 3.55 -7.29 27.30
N HIS A 2 4.59 -7.54 26.51
CA HIS A 2 5.74 -6.69 26.12
C HIS A 2 6.01 -5.42 26.95
N GLY A 3 5.97 -5.48 28.28
CA GLY A 3 6.27 -4.33 29.16
C GLY A 3 5.24 -3.19 29.20
N GLY A 4 4.02 -3.37 28.68
CA GLY A 4 2.98 -2.33 28.72
C GLY A 4 2.37 -2.13 30.11
N ARG A 5 1.92 -0.90 30.41
CA ARG A 5 1.23 -0.54 31.67
C ARG A 5 -0.27 -0.38 31.42
N CYS A 6 -1.08 -1.28 31.97
CA CYS A 6 -2.53 -1.19 31.81
C CYS A 6 -3.14 -0.12 32.71
N ILE A 7 -3.93 0.77 32.12
CA ILE A 7 -4.53 1.94 32.78
C ILE A 7 -6.05 1.84 32.91
N GLY A 8 -6.66 0.79 32.33
CA GLY A 8 -8.09 0.51 32.43
C GLY A 8 -8.43 -0.85 31.80
N HIS A 9 -9.73 -1.16 31.76
CA HIS A 9 -10.22 -2.36 31.08
C HIS A 9 -9.87 -2.29 29.59
N ASN A 10 -9.13 -3.28 29.08
CA ASN A 10 -8.70 -3.40 27.69
C ASN A 10 -7.89 -2.21 27.14
N SER A 11 -7.30 -1.39 28.01
CA SER A 11 -6.49 -0.24 27.61
C SER A 11 -5.15 -0.27 28.33
N CYS A 12 -4.08 -0.45 27.56
CA CYS A 12 -2.72 -0.46 28.06
C CYS A 12 -1.85 0.56 27.32
N LEU A 13 -0.99 1.24 28.07
CA LEU A 13 0.07 2.08 27.53
C LEU A 13 1.21 1.19 27.08
N CYS A 14 1.43 1.13 25.78
CA CYS A 14 2.45 0.28 25.19
C CYS A 14 3.78 1.00 25.06
N PRO A 15 4.91 0.27 25.10
CA PRO A 15 6.18 0.79 24.62
C PRO A 15 6.08 1.23 23.17
N LYS A 16 7.05 2.02 22.71
CA LYS A 16 7.04 2.63 21.37
C LYS A 16 7.03 1.61 20.24
N GLU A 17 7.42 0.37 20.53
CA GLU A 17 7.58 -0.71 19.56
C GLU A 17 6.38 -1.66 19.52
N TYR A 18 5.35 -1.46 20.34
CA TYR A 18 4.20 -2.37 20.47
C TYR A 18 2.85 -1.64 20.47
N ARG A 19 1.80 -2.36 20.08
CA ARG A 19 0.41 -1.90 20.04
C ARG A 19 -0.58 -3.04 20.30
N GLY A 20 -1.87 -2.70 20.33
CA GLY A 20 -2.96 -3.60 20.67
C GLY A 20 -3.45 -3.40 22.10
N SER A 21 -4.60 -4.00 22.42
CA SER A 21 -5.30 -3.84 23.71
C SER A 21 -4.44 -4.21 24.92
N ARG A 22 -3.45 -5.07 24.70
CA ARG A 22 -2.54 -5.59 25.71
C ARG A 22 -1.07 -5.41 25.30
N CYS A 23 -0.77 -4.63 24.25
CA CYS A 23 0.57 -4.47 23.71
C CYS A 23 1.17 -5.77 23.16
N GLU A 24 0.37 -6.51 22.41
CA GLU A 24 0.66 -7.85 21.93
C GLU A 24 1.23 -7.90 20.50
N TYR A 25 1.11 -6.81 19.75
CA TYR A 25 1.55 -6.74 18.36
C TYR A 25 2.72 -5.76 18.23
N PRO A 26 3.89 -6.18 17.72
CA PRO A 26 4.96 -5.24 17.44
C PRO A 26 4.60 -4.32 16.26
N LEU A 27 5.05 -3.07 16.30
CA LEU A 27 4.84 -2.12 15.19
C LEU A 27 5.54 -2.59 13.90
N SER A 28 6.64 -3.35 14.03
CA SER A 28 7.39 -3.91 12.90
C SER A 28 6.59 -4.89 12.04
N ASN A 29 5.47 -5.43 12.53
CA ASN A 29 4.57 -6.25 11.72
C ASN A 29 4.11 -5.54 10.44
N CYS A 30 4.04 -4.21 10.47
CA CYS A 30 3.58 -3.37 9.36
C CYS A 30 4.69 -2.49 8.78
N GLU A 31 5.94 -2.94 8.85
CA GLU A 31 7.04 -2.22 8.20
C GLU A 31 6.93 -2.36 6.67
N GLY A 32 6.61 -1.26 5.99
CA GLY A 32 6.27 -1.23 4.56
C GLY A 32 7.46 -1.17 3.60
N HIS A 33 8.70 -1.31 4.09
CA HIS A 33 9.92 -1.02 3.31
C HIS A 33 10.00 -1.83 2.01
N ASP A 34 9.73 -3.13 2.05
CA ASP A 34 9.83 -4.00 0.87
C ASP A 34 8.59 -3.96 -0.04
N ARG A 35 7.43 -3.59 0.51
CA ARG A 35 6.17 -3.52 -0.26
C ARG A 35 6.08 -2.25 -1.08
N PHE A 36 6.53 -1.14 -0.52
CA PHE A 36 6.43 0.19 -1.13
C PHE A 36 7.79 0.70 -1.65
N ALA A 37 8.77 -0.19 -1.83
CA ALA A 37 10.12 0.18 -2.29
C ALA A 37 10.15 0.97 -3.61
N SER A 38 9.14 0.79 -4.47
CA SER A 38 9.03 1.43 -5.78
C SER A 38 8.15 2.68 -5.82
N VAL A 39 7.59 3.11 -4.69
CA VAL A 39 6.66 4.25 -4.59
C VAL A 39 6.95 5.12 -3.37
N GLY A 40 6.46 6.35 -3.37
CA GLY A 40 6.39 7.15 -2.14
C GLY A 40 5.20 6.68 -1.30
N TYR A 41 5.33 6.69 0.04
CA TYR A 41 4.23 6.32 0.93
C TYR A 41 4.23 7.10 2.24
N LYS A 42 3.05 7.27 2.84
CA LYS A 42 2.85 7.87 4.16
C LYS A 42 1.89 7.02 4.98
N CYS A 43 2.35 6.54 6.13
CA CYS A 43 1.58 5.66 7.00
C CYS A 43 1.11 6.36 8.28
N MET A 44 -0.11 6.02 8.70
CA MET A 44 -0.71 6.39 9.96
C MET A 44 -0.97 5.11 10.76
N MET A 45 -0.35 5.00 11.93
CA MET A 45 -0.50 3.85 12.82
C MET A 45 -1.61 4.11 13.84
N THR A 46 -2.44 3.10 14.09
CA THR A 46 -3.49 3.10 15.13
C THR A 46 -3.35 1.87 16.02
N ASP A 47 -4.19 1.80 17.05
CA ASP A 47 -4.30 0.64 17.94
C ASP A 47 -4.85 -0.62 17.24
N LYS A 48 -5.50 -0.47 16.09
CA LYS A 48 -6.18 -1.56 15.35
C LYS A 48 -5.52 -1.92 14.02
N GLU A 49 -4.87 -0.95 13.37
CA GLU A 49 -4.31 -1.12 12.03
C GLU A 49 -3.29 -0.03 11.70
N THR A 50 -2.53 -0.24 10.63
CA THR A 50 -1.70 0.80 10.01
C THR A 50 -2.25 1.10 8.63
N VAL A 51 -2.54 2.36 8.35
CA VAL A 51 -3.10 2.81 7.06
C VAL A 51 -2.04 3.60 6.31
N CYS A 52 -1.64 3.14 5.13
CA CYS A 52 -0.64 3.77 4.29
C CYS A 52 -1.26 4.28 2.99
N ASN A 53 -0.99 5.55 2.66
CA ASN A 53 -1.32 6.14 1.37
C ASN A 53 -0.07 6.12 0.50
N VAL A 54 -0.19 5.62 -0.73
CA VAL A 54 0.91 5.55 -1.70
C VAL A 54 0.74 6.60 -2.80
N SER A 55 1.86 7.06 -3.35
CA SER A 55 1.90 8.07 -4.42
C SER A 55 3.24 8.05 -5.17
N CYS A 56 3.23 8.37 -6.46
CA CYS A 56 4.46 8.62 -7.20
C CYS A 56 5.04 10.00 -6.87
N SER A 57 6.35 10.07 -6.63
CA SER A 57 7.03 11.33 -6.25
C SER A 57 7.47 12.18 -7.43
N SER A 58 7.53 11.59 -8.64
CA SER A 58 7.99 12.26 -9.85
C SER A 58 6.82 12.69 -10.72
N THR A 59 6.92 13.88 -11.31
CA THR A 59 5.98 14.37 -12.32
C THR A 59 6.02 13.48 -13.57
N GLY A 60 4.86 13.17 -14.15
CA GLY A 60 4.76 12.32 -15.33
C GLY A 60 4.85 10.82 -15.04
N MET A 61 4.59 10.41 -13.79
CA MET A 61 4.46 9.01 -13.39
C MET A 61 3.09 8.74 -12.77
N ALA A 62 2.53 7.59 -13.10
CA ALA A 62 1.29 7.07 -12.55
C ALA A 62 1.53 5.77 -11.77
N LEU A 63 0.67 5.54 -10.79
CA LEU A 63 0.61 4.27 -10.07
C LEU A 63 0.03 3.19 -11.00
N GLN A 64 0.66 2.02 -11.00
CA GLN A 64 0.10 0.80 -11.55
C GLN A 64 0.01 -0.29 -10.47
N PRO A 65 -1.18 -0.90 -10.26
CA PRO A 65 -2.47 -0.43 -10.77
C PRO A 65 -2.81 0.98 -10.23
N PRO A 66 -3.67 1.75 -10.92
CA PRO A 66 -4.03 3.10 -10.48
C PRO A 66 -4.77 3.10 -9.15
N GLU A 67 -5.43 1.99 -8.81
CA GLU A 67 -6.08 1.76 -7.52
C GLU A 67 -5.77 0.37 -6.97
N PRO A 68 -5.77 0.21 -5.63
CA PRO A 68 -6.04 1.25 -4.63
C PRO A 68 -4.79 2.03 -4.23
N ILE A 69 -4.99 3.27 -3.81
CA ILE A 69 -3.94 4.15 -3.25
C ILE A 69 -3.80 4.01 -1.73
N THR A 70 -4.68 3.26 -1.09
CA THR A 70 -4.72 3.04 0.36
C THR A 70 -4.48 1.57 0.68
N TYR A 71 -3.54 1.32 1.58
CA TYR A 71 -3.15 -0.01 2.05
C TYR A 71 -3.32 -0.07 3.55
N ILE A 72 -3.94 -1.15 4.03
CA ILE A 72 -4.22 -1.37 5.44
C ILE A 72 -3.43 -2.58 5.90
N CYS A 73 -2.66 -2.44 6.97
CA CYS A 73 -2.00 -3.53 7.65
C CYS A 73 -2.68 -3.82 8.98
N SER A 74 -3.23 -5.02 9.08
CA SER A 74 -3.81 -5.56 10.31
C SER A 74 -2.74 -5.81 11.38
N LEU A 75 -3.17 -6.01 12.62
CA LEU A 75 -2.28 -6.19 13.78
C LEU A 75 -1.29 -7.36 13.64
N ASP A 76 -1.71 -8.41 12.94
CA ASP A 76 -0.97 -9.63 12.63
C ASP A 76 0.08 -9.47 11.50
N GLY A 77 0.15 -8.30 10.84
CA GLY A 77 1.06 -8.05 9.72
C GLY A 77 0.47 -8.37 8.35
N THR A 78 -0.83 -8.69 8.28
CA THR A 78 -1.50 -8.94 7.01
C THR A 78 -1.86 -7.63 6.33
N TRP A 79 -1.39 -7.47 5.08
CA TRP A 79 -1.66 -6.28 4.26
C TRP A 79 -2.82 -6.49 3.30
N HIS A 80 -3.67 -5.48 3.19
CA HIS A 80 -4.76 -5.43 2.22
C HIS A 80 -4.77 -4.09 1.48
N PRO A 81 -4.81 -4.10 0.13
CA PRO A 81 -4.68 -5.30 -0.70
C PRO A 81 -3.27 -5.92 -0.65
N ASP A 82 -3.16 -7.20 -0.99
CA ASP A 82 -1.86 -7.86 -1.13
C ASP A 82 -1.32 -7.72 -2.56
N LEU A 83 -1.07 -6.48 -2.95
CA LEU A 83 -0.40 -6.14 -4.20
C LEU A 83 0.74 -5.15 -3.95
N LYS A 84 1.67 -5.10 -4.90
CA LYS A 84 2.83 -4.21 -4.84
C LYS A 84 2.65 -3.13 -5.91
N PRO A 85 2.40 -1.87 -5.50
CA PRO A 85 2.25 -0.79 -6.46
C PRO A 85 3.61 -0.41 -7.06
N ILE A 86 3.59 -0.02 -8.32
CA ILE A 86 4.77 0.51 -9.04
C ILE A 86 4.45 1.88 -9.63
N CYS A 87 5.46 2.72 -9.80
CA CYS A 87 5.36 3.93 -10.60
C CYS A 87 5.88 3.66 -12.01
N VAL A 88 5.04 3.89 -13.01
CA VAL A 88 5.41 3.84 -14.42
C VAL A 88 5.32 5.23 -15.02
N SER A 89 6.08 5.52 -16.07
CA SER A 89 5.92 6.81 -16.76
C SER A 89 4.60 6.85 -17.53
N ASP A 90 3.91 7.99 -17.46
CA ASP A 90 2.64 8.22 -18.16
C ASP A 90 2.79 8.01 -19.67
N LEU A 91 4.00 8.24 -20.21
CA LEU A 91 4.35 8.02 -21.61
C LEU A 91 4.26 6.54 -22.05
N LEU A 92 4.45 5.59 -21.13
CA LEU A 92 4.32 4.15 -21.41
C LEU A 92 2.86 3.67 -21.32
N GLU A 93 2.04 4.31 -20.48
CA GLU A 93 0.59 4.08 -20.42
C GLU A 93 -0.12 4.49 -21.72
N PHE A 94 0.26 5.63 -22.30
CA PHE A 94 -0.26 6.07 -23.59
C PHE A 94 0.16 5.15 -24.74
N GLN A 95 1.38 4.63 -24.74
CA GLN A 95 1.83 3.68 -25.78
C GLN A 95 1.04 2.36 -25.72
N ASN A 96 0.81 1.79 -24.54
CA ASN A 96 0.03 0.56 -24.41
C ASN A 96 -1.43 0.74 -24.83
N HIS A 97 -2.06 1.87 -24.51
CA HIS A 97 -3.40 2.20 -25.00
C HIS A 97 -3.43 2.40 -26.53
N PHE A 98 -2.41 3.06 -27.10
CA PHE A 98 -2.31 3.23 -28.55
C PHE A 98 -2.14 1.89 -29.27
N ILE A 99 -1.27 1.02 -28.77
CA ILE A 99 -1.05 -0.32 -29.33
C ILE A 99 -2.32 -1.17 -29.17
N ALA A 100 -3.01 -1.12 -28.02
CA ALA A 100 -4.29 -1.79 -27.82
C ALA A 100 -5.36 -1.33 -28.81
N ALA A 101 -5.47 -0.01 -29.03
CA ALA A 101 -6.39 0.58 -30.00
C ALA A 101 -6.05 0.20 -31.45
N LEU A 102 -4.76 0.13 -31.80
CA LEU A 102 -4.30 -0.34 -33.12
C LEU A 102 -4.56 -1.83 -33.34
N THR A 103 -4.46 -2.67 -32.30
CA THR A 103 -4.79 -4.10 -32.39
C THR A 103 -6.29 -4.39 -32.46
N GLN A 104 -7.14 -3.42 -32.13
CA GLN A 104 -8.60 -3.51 -32.20
C GLN A 104 -9.19 -2.98 -33.51
N MET A 105 -8.36 -2.45 -34.41
CA MET A 105 -8.81 -2.11 -35.75
C MET A 105 -9.12 -3.40 -36.53
N PRO A 106 -10.34 -3.58 -37.08
CA PRO A 106 -10.62 -4.73 -37.91
C PRO A 106 -9.67 -4.70 -39.11
N LYS A 107 -9.02 -5.84 -39.40
CA LYS A 107 -8.25 -5.99 -40.63
C LYS A 107 -9.20 -5.73 -41.80
N GLU A 108 -8.98 -4.64 -42.53
CA GLU A 108 -9.65 -4.39 -43.80
C GLU A 108 -9.29 -5.56 -44.73
N GLU A 109 -10.24 -6.47 -44.92
CA GLU A 109 -10.13 -7.61 -45.82
C GLU A 109 -10.26 -7.09 -47.25
N ASP A 110 -9.11 -6.91 -47.90
CA ASP A 110 -8.95 -6.58 -49.30
C ASP A 110 -9.71 -7.59 -50.17
N ARG A 111 -10.82 -7.14 -50.79
CA ARG A 111 -11.49 -7.80 -51.89
C ARG A 111 -12.00 -6.78 -52.90
#